data_AF-A0A2W6I6X4-F1
#
_entry.id   AF-A0A2W6I6X4-F1
#
_cell.length_a   1.000
_cell.length_b   1.000
_cell.length_c   1.000
_cell.angle_alpha   90.00
_cell.angle_beta   90.00
_cell.angle_gamma   90.00
#
_symmetry.space_group_name_H-M   'P 1'
#
loop_
_entity.id
_entity.type
_entity.pdbx_description
1 polymer ?
#
loop_
_entity_poly.entity_id
_entity_poly.type
_entity_poly.pdbx_seq_one_letter_code
_entity_poly.pdbx_strand_id
1 'polypeptide(L)'
;MNLQTLPPLPYRMLPDSCQFELLDVDALQDPASGRLLHLYSLVARCLSCETVFKAEEGQGLVSHSSARVVRCPTGCGQQAFKPSLLRAWRPQAIARA
;
A
#
# COMPACT_ATOMS: atom_id res chain seq x y z
N MET A 1 -28.97 18.89 -18.00
CA MET A 1 -27.66 18.58 -17.39
C MET A 1 -27.57 17.07 -17.17
N ASN A 2 -26.76 16.35 -17.95
CA ASN A 2 -26.57 14.92 -17.78
C ASN A 2 -25.31 14.71 -16.92
N LEU A 3 -25.49 14.44 -15.63
CA LEU A 3 -24.41 13.94 -14.78
C LEU A 3 -24.21 12.45 -15.10
N GLN A 4 -23.36 12.16 -16.08
CA GLN A 4 -22.88 10.81 -16.31
C GLN A 4 -21.94 10.43 -15.16
N THR A 5 -22.50 9.84 -14.11
CA THR A 5 -21.75 9.16 -13.07
C THR A 5 -21.07 7.96 -13.73
N LEU A 6 -19.77 8.08 -14.02
CA LEU A 6 -18.94 6.97 -14.46
C LEU A 6 -19.15 5.80 -13.49
N PRO A 7 -19.55 4.60 -13.95
CA PRO A 7 -19.63 3.45 -13.08
C PRO A 7 -18.23 3.16 -12.53
N PRO A 8 -18.08 2.81 -11.24
CA PRO A 8 -16.80 2.34 -10.73
C PRO A 8 -16.38 1.14 -11.57
N LEU A 9 -15.30 1.29 -12.33
CA LEU A 9 -14.76 0.26 -13.21
C LEU A 9 -14.70 -1.08 -12.43
N PRO A 10 -15.22 -2.18 -13.00
CA PRO A 10 -15.21 -3.47 -12.32
C PRO A 10 -13.78 -3.82 -11.98
N TYR A 11 -13.53 -3.98 -10.68
CA TYR A 11 -12.23 -4.21 -10.07
C TYR A 11 -11.61 -5.51 -10.60
N ARG A 12 -10.88 -5.43 -11.72
CA ARG A 12 -9.91 -6.48 -12.05
C ARG A 12 -8.70 -6.24 -11.16
N MET A 13 -8.52 -7.13 -10.18
CA MET A 13 -7.23 -7.31 -9.51
C MET A 13 -6.22 -7.69 -10.60
N LEU A 14 -5.54 -6.70 -11.18
CA LEU A 14 -4.39 -7.00 -12.02
C LEU A 14 -3.35 -7.67 -11.11
N PRO A 15 -2.67 -8.74 -11.59
CA PRO A 15 -1.46 -9.22 -10.94
C PRO A 15 -0.48 -8.05 -10.82
N ASP A 16 0.37 -8.06 -9.78
CA ASP A 16 1.28 -6.96 -9.39
C ASP A 16 1.78 -6.16 -10.61
N SER A 17 1.03 -5.11 -10.96
CA SER A 17 1.21 -4.39 -12.23
C SER A 17 2.12 -3.18 -12.07
N CYS A 18 2.56 -2.94 -10.85
CA CYS A 18 3.46 -1.89 -10.47
C CYS A 18 4.31 -2.36 -9.28
N GLN A 19 5.48 -1.75 -9.13
CA GLN A 19 6.33 -1.97 -7.96
C GLN A 19 6.33 -0.70 -7.10
N PHE A 20 6.30 -0.91 -5.79
CA PHE A 20 6.33 0.15 -4.80
C PHE A 20 7.48 -0.05 -3.83
N GLU A 21 8.20 1.04 -3.59
CA GLU A 21 9.18 1.14 -2.50
C GLU A 21 8.45 1.64 -1.25
N LEU A 22 8.52 0.87 -0.15
CA LEU A 22 7.93 1.24 1.14
C LEU A 22 8.87 2.20 1.89
N LEU A 23 8.45 3.45 2.02
CA LEU A 23 9.20 4.51 2.68
C LEU A 23 8.87 4.63 4.16
N ASP A 24 7.63 4.38 4.54
CA ASP A 24 7.18 4.38 5.93
C ASP A 24 6.03 3.38 6.13
N VAL A 25 5.93 2.77 7.31
CA VAL A 25 4.85 1.85 7.67
C VAL A 25 4.39 2.16 9.08
N ASP A 26 3.15 2.61 9.20
CA ASP A 26 2.49 2.85 10.47
C ASP A 26 1.54 1.68 10.79
N ALA A 27 1.94 0.87 11.77
CA ALA A 27 1.26 -0.36 12.10
C ALA A 27 1.38 -0.73 13.58
N LEU A 28 0.33 -1.38 14.08
CA LEU A 28 0.36 -2.05 15.37
C LEU A 28 0.94 -3.46 15.22
N GLN A 29 2.01 -3.73 15.96
CA GLN A 29 2.63 -5.06 16.04
C GLN A 29 2.53 -5.61 17.46
N ASP A 30 2.34 -6.93 17.57
CA ASP A 30 2.46 -7.63 18.84
C ASP A 30 3.92 -7.63 19.30
N PRO A 31 4.24 -7.07 20.48
CA PRO A 31 5.63 -6.91 20.93
C PRO A 31 6.33 -8.25 21.23
N ALA A 32 5.58 -9.31 21.54
CA ALA A 32 6.15 -10.62 21.87
C ALA A 32 6.50 -11.44 20.62
N SER A 33 5.70 -11.35 19.57
CA SER A 33 5.82 -12.17 18.34
C SER A 33 6.18 -11.39 17.08
N GLY A 34 6.19 -10.06 17.13
CA GLY A 34 6.34 -9.19 15.96
C GLY A 34 5.19 -9.34 14.96
N ARG A 35 4.06 -9.98 15.35
CA ARG A 35 2.92 -10.20 14.47
C ARG A 35 2.25 -8.86 14.15
N LEU A 36 2.02 -8.58 12.87
CA LEU A 36 1.23 -7.43 12.45
C LEU A 36 -0.23 -7.63 12.90
N LEU A 37 -0.68 -6.80 13.84
CA LEU A 37 -2.06 -6.81 14.34
C LEU A 37 -2.95 -5.90 13.49
N HIS A 38 -2.46 -4.71 13.17
CA HIS A 38 -3.19 -3.74 12.37
C HIS A 38 -2.23 -2.87 11.55
N LEU A 39 -2.63 -2.49 10.35
CA LEU A 39 -1.89 -1.56 9.49
C LEU A 39 -2.73 -0.30 9.37
N TYR A 40 -2.28 0.80 9.97
CA TYR A 40 -2.99 2.08 9.93
C TYR A 40 -2.75 2.77 8.60
N SER A 41 -1.48 2.87 8.23
CA SER A 41 -1.08 3.48 6.96
C SER A 41 0.30 3.02 6.50
N LEU A 42 0.64 3.32 5.26
CA LEU A 42 2.00 3.23 4.76
C LEU A 42 2.29 4.38 3.80
N VAL A 43 3.55 4.76 3.68
CA VAL A 43 4.02 5.68 2.65
C VAL A 43 4.78 4.86 1.62
N ALA A 44 4.37 4.98 0.37
CA ALA A 44 4.97 4.25 -0.74
C ALA A 44 5.38 5.21 -1.85
N ARG A 45 6.49 4.89 -2.51
CA ARG A 45 6.87 5.45 -3.80
C ARG A 45 6.50 4.46 -4.91
N CYS A 46 5.72 4.91 -5.88
CA CYS A 46 5.50 4.14 -7.10
C CYS A 46 6.77 4.19 -7.96
N LEU A 47 7.35 3.03 -8.32
CA LEU A 47 8.56 2.98 -9.14
C LEU A 47 8.30 3.22 -10.64
N SER A 48 7.03 3.28 -11.05
CA SER A 48 6.66 3.58 -12.44
C SER A 48 6.49 5.08 -12.72
N CYS A 49 5.99 5.86 -11.75
CA CYS A 49 5.73 7.30 -11.93
C CYS A 49 6.37 8.18 -10.84
N GLU A 50 7.19 7.58 -9.99
CA GLU A 50 7.94 8.22 -8.90
C GLU A 50 7.09 8.95 -7.85
N THR A 51 5.76 8.87 -7.96
CA THR A 51 4.83 9.52 -7.04
C THR A 51 4.94 8.88 -5.66
N VAL A 52 5.19 9.72 -4.66
CA VAL A 52 5.14 9.37 -3.23
C VAL A 52 3.78 9.69 -2.68
N PHE A 53 3.15 8.74 -2.01
CA PHE A 53 1.81 8.91 -1.44
C PHE A 53 1.65 8.11 -0.15
N LYS A 54 0.77 8.59 0.72
CA LYS A 54 0.29 7.86 1.89
C LYS A 54 -0.92 7.01 1.48
N ALA A 55 -0.91 5.75 1.86
CA ALA A 55 -1.99 4.81 1.62
C ALA A 55 -2.62 4.38 2.95
N GLU A 56 -3.94 4.52 3.03
CA GLU A 56 -4.79 4.20 4.19
C GLU A 56 -5.95 3.33 3.73
N GLU A 57 -6.57 2.57 4.63
CA GLU A 57 -7.69 1.70 4.26
C GLU A 57 -8.80 2.48 3.53
N GLY A 58 -9.11 2.06 2.31
CA GLY A 58 -10.08 2.75 1.43
C GLY A 58 -9.48 3.90 0.61
N GLN A 59 -8.26 4.34 0.90
CA GLN A 59 -7.51 5.36 0.16
C GLN A 59 -6.13 4.83 -0.25
N GLY A 60 -6.07 4.13 -1.38
CA GLY A 60 -4.82 3.58 -1.91
C GLY A 60 -4.32 2.32 -1.21
N LEU A 61 -4.95 1.89 -0.11
CA LEU A 61 -4.72 0.60 0.54
C LEU A 61 -6.04 -0.19 0.66
N VAL A 62 -5.96 -1.49 0.38
CA VAL A 62 -7.06 -2.43 0.58
C VAL A 62 -6.55 -3.65 1.34
N SER A 63 -7.05 -3.86 2.56
CA SER A 63 -6.72 -5.03 3.37
C SER A 63 -7.59 -6.23 3.02
N HIS A 64 -6.96 -7.31 2.58
CA HIS A 64 -7.55 -8.64 2.49
C HIS A 64 -7.07 -9.53 3.64
N SER A 65 -7.76 -10.64 3.91
CA SER A 65 -7.39 -11.59 4.97
C SER A 65 -5.95 -12.14 4.82
N SER A 66 -5.43 -12.22 3.60
CA SER A 66 -4.09 -12.78 3.29
C SER A 66 -3.07 -11.77 2.74
N ALA A 67 -3.47 -10.55 2.40
CA ALA A 67 -2.59 -9.56 1.76
C ALA A 67 -3.02 -8.11 2.05
N ARG A 68 -2.11 -7.18 1.82
CA ARG A 68 -2.36 -5.72 1.85
C ARG A 68 -2.06 -5.17 0.45
N VAL A 69 -3.09 -4.73 -0.27
CA VAL A 69 -2.92 -4.27 -1.66
C VAL A 69 -2.77 -2.76 -1.67
N VAL A 70 -1.64 -2.28 -2.17
CA VAL A 70 -1.36 -0.85 -2.35
C VAL A 70 -1.58 -0.48 -3.81
N ARG A 71 -2.14 0.71 -4.05
CA ARG A 71 -2.47 1.21 -5.38
C ARG A 71 -1.88 2.58 -5.61
N CYS A 72 -1.34 2.78 -6.81
CA CYS A 72 -0.85 4.08 -7.20
C CYS A 72 -2.03 5.04 -7.43
N PRO A 73 -2.07 6.23 -6.82
CA PRO A 73 -3.15 7.20 -7.01
C PRO A 73 -3.21 7.75 -8.44
N THR A 74 -2.12 7.67 -9.19
CA THR A 74 -2.05 8.07 -10.62
C THR A 74 -2.54 6.97 -11.58
N GLY A 75 -2.89 5.79 -11.06
CA GLY A 75 -3.42 4.69 -11.87
C GLY A 75 -2.37 3.82 -12.55
N CYS A 76 -1.09 3.89 -12.17
CA CYS A 76 -0.03 3.02 -12.74
C CYS A 76 -0.26 1.53 -12.48
N GLY A 77 -0.92 1.17 -11.37
CA GLY A 77 -1.14 -0.21 -11.00
C GLY A 77 -1.25 -0.43 -9.50
N GLN A 78 -1.09 -1.69 -9.10
CA GLN A 78 -1.22 -2.13 -7.72
C GLN A 78 -0.21 -3.22 -7.38
N GLN A 79 0.12 -3.37 -6.10
CA GLN A 79 0.98 -4.43 -5.57
C GLN A 79 0.42 -5.00 -4.27
N ALA A 80 0.43 -6.32 -4.13
CA ALA A 80 0.09 -7.02 -2.91
C ALA A 80 1.31 -7.24 -2.01
N PHE A 81 1.25 -6.70 -0.79
CA PHE A 81 2.22 -6.96 0.27
C PHE A 81 1.75 -8.11 1.15
N LYS A 82 2.62 -9.12 1.32
CA LYS A 82 2.42 -10.17 2.31
C LYS A 82 2.63 -9.61 3.72
N PRO A 83 1.84 -10.02 4.73
CA PRO A 83 2.03 -9.59 6.11
C PRO A 83 3.45 -9.86 6.65
N SER A 84 4.11 -10.93 6.20
CA SER A 84 5.51 -11.22 6.56
C SER A 84 6.49 -10.13 6.13
N LEU A 85 6.29 -9.51 4.96
CA LEU A 85 7.16 -8.44 4.48
C LEU A 85 6.97 -7.17 5.31
N LEU A 86 5.72 -6.81 5.62
CA LEU A 86 5.41 -5.67 6.48
C LEU A 86 5.89 -5.86 7.93
N ARG A 87 5.88 -7.09 8.45
CA ARG A 87 6.49 -7.41 9.75
C ARG A 87 8.01 -7.21 9.77
N ALA A 88 8.67 -7.59 8.67
CA ALA A 88 10.11 -7.43 8.53
C ALA A 88 10.52 -6.01 8.13
N TRP A 89 9.55 -5.16 7.76
CA TRP A 89 9.84 -3.78 7.38
C TRP A 89 10.46 -3.08 8.59
N ARG A 90 11.63 -2.51 8.32
CA ARG A 90 12.35 -1.64 9.24
C ARG A 90 12.41 -0.29 8.54
N PRO A 91 12.21 0.82 9.26
CA PRO A 91 12.55 2.11 8.71
C PRO A 91 14.00 2.00 8.27
N GLN A 92 14.25 2.13 6.97
CA GLN A 92 15.61 2.40 6.53
C GLN A 92 15.91 3.76 7.15
N ALA A 93 16.63 3.73 8.28
CA ALA A 93 17.08 4.94 8.92
C ALA A 93 17.69 5.76 7.81
N ILE A 94 17.05 6.88 7.48
CA ILE A 94 17.58 7.85 6.53
C ILE A 94 18.95 8.13 7.10
N ALA A 95 19.99 7.62 6.43
CA ALA A 95 21.35 8.06 6.67
C ALA A 95 21.33 9.52 6.25
N ARG A 96 20.91 10.38 7.20
CA ARG A 96 21.10 11.81 7.13
C ARG A 96 22.61 11.96 7.28
N ALA A 97 23.27 12.02 6.13
CA ALA A 97 24.61 12.57 6.02
C ALA A 97 24.61 14.02 6.53
#